data_AF-A0A8J8BT69-F1
#
_entry.id   AF-A0A8J8BT69-F1
#
_cell.length_a   1.000
_cell.length_b   1.000
_cell.length_c   1.000
_cell.angle_alpha   90.00
_cell.angle_beta   90.00
_cell.angle_gamma   90.00
#
_symmetry.space_group_name_H-M   'P 1'
#
loop_
_entity.id
_entity.type
_entity.pdbx_description
1 polymer ?
#
loop_
_entity_poly.entity_id
_entity_poly.type
_entity_poly.pdbx_seq_one_letter_code
_entity_poly.pdbx_strand_id
1 'polypeptide(L)'
;MVRGMKPMLRDSYGPREKPRRCKRGIALLAVVLLVDLHASSVLPMADSERISCFVLGKVHVALCPVTGYFEEDPLFTYSLEPIPSGLSDEERRKYDRLYYPRTRKILLETYDIMFFSDARIQHFTPRQYHDLDYSFREAGLPSVWSFGPAYGQAIENSIIHEVLPVSNHNGHYHKNWRVVFRPQQGPVFDPFVELGMERVIGDGYAFVVPRPGSIVWGDMQPLNTPFLVSWRPGGSQGGLTWVFADEYNQLWWGLSSAARDNNPYAIDMATNLILYSLDMPLISDISSRREARRLLSTFRAQKLLVLSMIEWADNFGANVLDLSDRLTMLEDHVDDVLQSYLEQDYPSAITIMQSTDKAILEITGDAIRLKDEALFWVYISEWMVVTSVAMLTGFIVWTLMVRRRLYRYVGTTRVQTQF
;
A
#
# COMPACT_ATOMS: atom_id res chain seq x y z
N MET A 1 -31.24 -41.39 -35.11
CA MET A 1 -32.13 -41.16 -33.94
C MET A 1 -31.35 -40.26 -33.00
N VAL A 2 -31.67 -39.00 -32.74
CA VAL A 2 -32.96 -38.32 -32.55
C VAL A 2 -32.88 -36.86 -33.05
N ARG A 3 -33.97 -36.39 -33.68
CA ARG A 3 -34.36 -34.99 -34.02
C ARG A 3 -34.09 -34.04 -32.83
N GLY A 4 -33.64 -32.80 -32.95
CA GLY A 4 -34.02 -31.72 -33.86
C GLY A 4 -34.69 -30.59 -33.05
N MET A 5 -34.30 -29.33 -33.26
CA MET A 5 -35.18 -28.13 -33.19
C MET A 5 -34.36 -26.85 -33.36
N LYS A 6 -34.69 -26.11 -34.44
CA LYS A 6 -34.48 -24.66 -34.58
C LYS A 6 -35.59 -23.93 -33.80
N PRO A 7 -35.39 -22.64 -33.50
CA PRO A 7 -36.41 -21.68 -33.89
C PRO A 7 -35.85 -20.47 -34.65
N MET A 8 -36.58 -20.13 -35.72
CA MET A 8 -36.66 -18.82 -36.33
C MET A 8 -37.38 -17.86 -35.38
N LEU A 9 -36.92 -16.61 -35.31
CA LEU A 9 -37.80 -15.46 -35.16
C LEU A 9 -37.30 -14.32 -36.06
N ARG A 10 -38.28 -13.70 -36.71
CA ARG A 10 -38.21 -12.76 -37.83
C ARG A 10 -38.75 -11.42 -37.34
N ASP A 11 -38.40 -10.37 -38.10
CA ASP A 11 -39.10 -9.08 -38.20
C ASP A 11 -38.91 -8.12 -36.99
N SER A 12 -38.76 -6.81 -37.13
CA SER A 12 -38.91 -5.89 -38.28
C SER A 12 -38.37 -4.52 -37.85
N TYR A 13 -37.64 -3.84 -38.75
CA TYR A 13 -37.23 -2.45 -38.60
C TYR A 13 -38.37 -1.52 -39.06
N GLY A 14 -38.78 -0.60 -38.19
CA GLY A 14 -39.72 0.49 -38.47
C GLY A 14 -39.22 1.83 -37.86
N PRO A 15 -39.65 2.98 -38.40
CA PRO A 15 -38.89 4.23 -38.35
C PRO A 15 -39.05 5.02 -37.05
N ARG A 16 -37.96 5.70 -36.64
CA ARG A 16 -37.94 6.64 -35.50
C ARG A 16 -38.61 7.97 -35.87
N GLU A 17 -39.78 8.21 -35.30
CA GLU A 17 -40.37 9.55 -35.17
C GLU A 17 -39.71 10.34 -34.02
N LYS A 18 -39.53 11.64 -34.25
CA LYS A 18 -39.10 12.63 -33.25
C LYS A 18 -40.33 13.20 -32.51
N PRO A 19 -40.23 13.46 -31.20
CA PRO A 19 -41.03 14.52 -30.58
C PRO A 19 -40.17 15.71 -30.14
N ARG A 20 -40.75 16.90 -30.36
CA ARG A 20 -40.27 18.21 -29.93
C ARG A 20 -40.70 18.49 -28.47
N ARG A 21 -39.79 19.15 -27.73
CA ARG A 21 -39.97 20.16 -26.65
C ARG A 21 -40.95 19.89 -25.50
N CYS A 22 -40.43 19.95 -24.27
CA CYS A 22 -41.04 20.80 -23.22
C CYS A 22 -39.97 21.31 -22.23
N LYS A 23 -40.05 22.59 -21.90
CA LYS A 23 -39.22 23.31 -20.90
C LYS A 23 -39.87 23.17 -19.52
N ARG A 24 -39.07 22.95 -18.47
CA ARG A 24 -39.08 23.63 -17.15
C ARG A 24 -38.66 22.69 -16.02
N GLY A 25 -37.67 23.15 -15.24
CA GLY A 25 -37.66 23.01 -13.79
C GLY A 25 -36.76 21.92 -13.21
N ILE A 26 -35.93 22.34 -12.25
CA ILE A 26 -35.16 21.55 -11.29
C ILE A 26 -33.77 21.13 -11.80
N ALA A 27 -32.82 22.05 -11.60
CA ALA A 27 -31.40 21.77 -11.51
C ALA A 27 -31.15 20.88 -10.29
N LEU A 28 -30.97 19.58 -10.52
CA LEU A 28 -30.44 18.66 -9.52
C LEU A 28 -28.91 18.66 -9.68
N LEU A 29 -28.21 19.11 -8.63
CA LEU A 29 -26.78 18.93 -8.43
C LEU A 29 -26.47 17.42 -8.48
N ALA A 30 -26.02 16.94 -9.64
CA ALA A 30 -25.31 15.68 -9.76
C ALA A 30 -23.82 16.01 -9.69
N VAL A 31 -23.31 16.17 -8.46
CA VAL A 31 -21.87 16.29 -8.24
C VAL A 31 -21.27 14.90 -8.43
N VAL A 32 -20.44 14.83 -9.46
CA VAL A 32 -19.61 13.71 -9.87
C VAL A 32 -18.60 13.43 -8.76
N LEU A 33 -18.84 12.39 -7.95
CA LEU A 33 -17.82 11.74 -7.13
C LEU A 33 -17.16 10.64 -7.98
N LEU A 34 -16.32 11.06 -8.92
CA LEU A 34 -15.28 10.20 -9.47
C LEU A 34 -14.13 10.24 -8.47
N VAL A 35 -14.05 9.21 -7.63
CA VAL A 35 -12.88 8.93 -6.81
C VAL A 35 -11.80 8.45 -7.78
N ASP A 36 -10.96 9.38 -8.23
CA ASP A 36 -9.74 9.10 -8.96
C ASP A 36 -8.74 8.45 -8.01
N LEU A 37 -8.71 7.11 -7.98
CA LEU A 37 -7.50 6.36 -7.62
C LEU A 37 -6.45 6.59 -8.72
N HIS A 38 -5.80 7.74 -8.71
CA HIS A 38 -4.58 7.94 -9.47
C HIS A 38 -3.45 7.23 -8.72
N ALA A 39 -3.14 6.01 -9.16
CA ALA A 39 -1.85 5.40 -8.95
C ALA A 39 -0.82 6.27 -9.70
N SER A 40 -0.26 7.25 -9.02
CA SER A 40 0.82 8.08 -9.54
C SER A 40 2.05 7.19 -9.77
N SER A 41 2.18 6.65 -10.98
CA SER A 41 3.43 6.09 -11.49
C SER A 41 4.37 7.25 -11.84
N VAL A 42 4.83 7.99 -10.84
CA VAL A 42 5.98 8.87 -11.00
C VAL A 42 7.17 7.93 -11.08
N LEU A 43 7.83 7.88 -12.25
CA LEU A 43 9.13 7.23 -12.34
C LEU A 43 10.04 7.93 -11.33
N PRO A 44 10.59 7.23 -10.33
CA PRO A 44 11.47 7.84 -9.36
C PRO A 44 12.65 8.45 -10.14
N MET A 45 12.75 9.77 -10.17
CA MET A 45 14.03 10.39 -10.46
C MET A 45 14.96 9.97 -9.32
N ALA A 46 16.16 9.50 -9.69
CA ALA A 46 17.14 8.95 -8.75
C ALA A 46 17.54 9.99 -7.70
N ASP A 47 16.75 10.02 -6.63
CA ASP A 47 17.11 10.62 -5.35
C ASP A 47 18.12 9.64 -4.76
N SER A 48 19.42 9.93 -4.94
CA SER A 48 20.52 8.94 -4.90
C SER A 48 20.76 8.31 -3.53
N GLU A 49 19.94 8.61 -2.53
CA GLU A 49 20.12 8.22 -1.15
C GLU A 49 19.15 7.12 -0.69
N ARG A 50 18.01 6.95 -1.38
CA ARG A 50 17.04 5.89 -1.06
C ARG A 50 17.28 4.66 -1.92
N ILE A 51 17.01 3.50 -1.34
CA ILE A 51 17.14 2.22 -2.04
C ILE A 51 15.88 1.99 -2.88
N SER A 52 16.04 1.95 -4.20
CA SER A 52 14.97 1.74 -5.16
C SER A 52 14.75 0.24 -5.41
N CYS A 53 13.54 -0.23 -5.09
CA CYS A 53 13.17 -1.64 -5.17
C CYS A 53 12.16 -1.89 -6.31
N PHE A 54 12.34 -2.97 -7.07
CA PHE A 54 11.33 -3.41 -8.04
C PHE A 54 10.67 -4.71 -7.59
N VAL A 55 9.36 -4.69 -7.37
CA VAL A 55 8.61 -5.84 -6.83
C VAL A 55 7.70 -6.45 -7.89
N LEU A 56 7.87 -7.75 -8.14
CA LEU A 56 7.08 -8.55 -9.08
C LEU A 56 6.26 -9.64 -8.37
N GLY A 57 5.09 -9.94 -8.94
CA GLY A 57 4.26 -11.07 -8.55
C GLY A 57 3.07 -10.68 -7.67
N LYS A 58 2.88 -11.37 -6.55
CA LYS A 58 1.89 -11.02 -5.52
C LYS A 58 2.34 -9.73 -4.84
N VAL A 59 1.80 -8.60 -5.25
CA VAL A 59 2.15 -7.27 -4.68
C VAL A 59 1.12 -6.74 -3.68
N HIS A 60 -0.01 -7.44 -3.51
CA HIS A 60 -1.04 -7.01 -2.57
C HIS A 60 -0.53 -7.11 -1.13
N VAL A 61 -0.68 -6.04 -0.33
CA VAL A 61 -0.14 -5.94 1.04
C VAL A 61 -0.57 -7.11 1.93
N ALA A 62 -1.81 -7.60 1.80
CA ALA A 62 -2.26 -8.76 2.58
C ALA A 62 -1.53 -10.09 2.24
N LEU A 63 -0.83 -10.18 1.11
CA LEU A 63 -0.15 -11.40 0.65
C LEU A 63 1.37 -11.24 0.58
N CYS A 64 1.89 -10.01 0.51
CA CYS A 64 3.31 -9.75 0.39
C CYS A 64 3.70 -8.60 1.31
N PRO A 65 4.62 -8.81 2.28
CA PRO A 65 4.94 -7.81 3.28
C PRO A 65 5.78 -6.69 2.74
N VAL A 66 6.54 -7.00 1.71
CA VAL A 66 7.56 -6.14 1.14
C VAL A 66 7.00 -4.77 0.77
N THR A 67 5.80 -4.69 0.20
CA THR A 67 5.20 -3.40 -0.15
C THR A 67 4.82 -2.58 1.08
N GLY A 68 4.22 -3.20 2.10
CA GLY A 68 3.94 -2.52 3.38
C GLY A 68 5.22 -2.10 4.10
N TYR A 69 6.28 -2.91 4.03
CA TYR A 69 7.57 -2.59 4.62
C TYR A 69 8.20 -1.36 3.95
N PHE A 70 8.14 -1.28 2.62
CA PHE A 70 8.67 -0.15 1.88
C PHE A 70 7.84 1.12 2.04
N GLU A 71 6.52 1.00 2.29
CA GLU A 71 5.69 2.15 2.66
C GLU A 71 6.02 2.69 4.06
N GLU A 72 6.29 1.77 5.00
CA GLU A 72 6.55 2.11 6.40
C GLU A 72 7.98 2.61 6.66
N ASP A 73 8.95 2.16 5.88
CA ASP A 73 10.35 2.47 6.09
C ASP A 73 10.87 3.46 5.03
N PRO A 74 11.22 4.70 5.42
CA PRO A 74 11.60 5.77 4.48
C PRO A 74 12.90 5.51 3.73
N LEU A 75 13.68 4.48 4.12
CA LEU A 75 14.87 4.06 3.39
C LEU A 75 14.56 3.58 1.98
N PHE A 76 13.34 3.12 1.73
CA PHE A 76 12.98 2.50 0.46
C PHE A 76 12.11 3.41 -0.40
N THR A 77 12.34 3.32 -1.70
CA THR A 77 11.34 3.64 -2.73
C THR A 77 11.06 2.38 -3.52
N TYR A 78 9.89 2.28 -4.14
CA TYR A 78 9.58 1.07 -4.87
C TYR A 78 8.63 1.28 -6.05
N SER A 79 8.80 0.43 -7.05
CA SER A 79 7.87 0.27 -8.17
C SER A 79 7.32 -1.14 -8.17
N LEU A 80 6.07 -1.27 -8.63
CA LEU A 80 5.36 -2.54 -8.69
C LEU A 80 5.08 -2.94 -10.13
N GLU A 81 5.11 -4.24 -10.38
CA GLU A 81 4.41 -4.86 -11.50
C GLU A 81 3.16 -5.59 -10.98
N PRO A 82 2.01 -4.88 -10.86
CA PRO A 82 0.81 -5.47 -10.28
C PRO A 82 0.14 -6.36 -11.32
N ILE A 83 0.42 -7.66 -11.29
CA ILE A 83 -0.25 -8.64 -12.15
C ILE A 83 -1.32 -9.38 -11.33
N PRO A 84 -2.62 -9.07 -11.52
CA PRO A 84 -3.69 -9.82 -10.90
C PRO A 84 -3.63 -11.32 -11.21
N SER A 85 -3.99 -12.13 -10.21
CA SER A 85 -4.21 -13.56 -10.43
C SER A 85 -5.38 -13.78 -11.39
N GLY A 86 -5.24 -14.75 -12.30
CA GLY A 86 -6.33 -15.15 -13.21
C GLY A 86 -6.30 -14.51 -14.60
N LEU A 87 -5.38 -13.55 -14.84
CA LEU A 87 -5.15 -13.02 -16.18
C LEU A 87 -4.53 -14.06 -17.11
N SER A 88 -4.93 -13.99 -18.39
CA SER A 88 -4.30 -14.71 -19.49
C SER A 88 -2.89 -14.16 -19.79
N ASP A 89 -2.02 -14.97 -20.41
CA ASP A 89 -0.67 -14.52 -20.75
C ASP A 89 -0.66 -13.30 -21.68
N GLU A 90 -1.65 -13.15 -22.56
CA GLU A 90 -1.76 -11.97 -23.43
C GLU A 90 -2.06 -10.70 -22.62
N GLU A 91 -2.94 -10.79 -21.63
CA GLU A 91 -3.25 -9.69 -20.72
C GLU A 91 -2.05 -9.36 -19.85
N ARG A 92 -1.34 -10.36 -19.30
CA ARG A 92 -0.13 -10.11 -18.52
C ARG A 92 0.93 -9.37 -19.32
N ARG A 93 1.17 -9.77 -20.58
CA ARG A 93 2.06 -9.02 -21.48
C ARG A 93 1.62 -7.57 -21.73
N LYS A 94 0.33 -7.22 -21.56
CA LYS A 94 -0.12 -5.80 -21.60
C LYS A 94 0.38 -5.05 -20.36
N TYR A 95 0.33 -5.68 -19.18
CA TYR A 95 0.89 -5.14 -17.94
C TYR A 95 2.41 -5.00 -18.01
N ASP A 96 3.13 -6.01 -18.51
CA ASP A 96 4.59 -5.93 -18.69
C ASP A 96 4.99 -4.69 -19.51
N ARG A 97 4.23 -4.36 -20.56
CA ARG A 97 4.52 -3.16 -21.40
C ARG A 97 4.33 -1.83 -20.66
N LEU A 98 3.50 -1.82 -19.63
CA LEU A 98 3.20 -0.64 -18.81
C LEU A 98 4.17 -0.50 -17.65
N TYR A 99 4.47 -1.61 -16.95
CA TYR A 99 5.14 -1.58 -15.65
C TYR A 99 6.56 -2.17 -15.67
N TYR A 100 6.84 -3.16 -16.50
CA TYR A 100 8.18 -3.74 -16.57
C TYR A 100 9.15 -2.79 -17.30
N PRO A 101 10.41 -2.64 -16.84
CA PRO A 101 11.41 -1.81 -17.50
C PRO A 101 11.61 -2.20 -18.98
N ARG A 102 11.34 -1.25 -19.88
CA ARG A 102 11.38 -1.49 -21.34
C ARG A 102 12.76 -1.86 -21.88
N THR A 103 13.81 -1.54 -21.13
CA THR A 103 15.19 -1.84 -21.47
C THR A 103 15.96 -2.26 -20.24
N ARG A 104 16.94 -3.14 -20.43
CA ARG A 104 17.93 -3.49 -19.42
C ARG A 104 18.60 -2.28 -18.77
N LYS A 105 18.91 -1.23 -19.55
CA LYS A 105 19.51 0.00 -19.03
C LYS A 105 18.63 0.64 -17.95
N ILE A 106 17.33 0.79 -18.23
CA ILE A 106 16.37 1.32 -17.25
C ILE A 106 16.29 0.40 -16.02
N LEU A 107 16.28 -0.93 -16.22
CA LEU A 107 16.26 -1.88 -15.10
C LEU A 107 17.46 -1.67 -14.16
N LEU A 108 18.66 -1.50 -14.71
CA LEU A 108 19.90 -1.36 -13.94
C LEU A 108 20.13 0.04 -13.35
N GLU A 109 19.67 1.10 -14.03
CA GLU A 109 19.87 2.48 -13.57
C GLU A 109 18.78 2.97 -12.61
N THR A 110 17.60 2.32 -12.59
CA THR A 110 16.46 2.76 -11.77
C THR A 110 16.33 1.96 -10.48
N TYR A 111 16.84 0.73 -10.41
CA TYR A 111 16.60 -0.16 -9.28
C TYR A 111 17.90 -0.72 -8.73
N ASP A 112 18.01 -0.71 -7.41
CA ASP A 112 19.12 -1.26 -6.66
C ASP A 112 18.91 -2.74 -6.34
N ILE A 113 17.65 -3.20 -6.24
CA ILE A 113 17.31 -4.58 -5.90
C ILE A 113 15.95 -5.01 -6.46
N MET A 114 15.81 -6.29 -6.80
CA MET A 114 14.56 -6.88 -7.27
C MET A 114 13.95 -7.88 -6.28
N PHE A 115 12.63 -7.83 -6.12
CA PHE A 115 11.86 -8.75 -5.28
C PHE A 115 10.86 -9.53 -6.11
N PHE A 116 10.88 -10.85 -5.96
CA PHE A 116 9.96 -11.78 -6.62
C PHE A 116 9.13 -12.49 -5.56
N SER A 117 7.85 -12.14 -5.49
CA SER A 117 6.88 -12.72 -4.55
C SER A 117 5.87 -13.57 -5.32
N ASP A 118 6.04 -14.89 -5.33
CA ASP A 118 5.26 -15.84 -6.16
C ASP A 118 5.08 -15.33 -7.60
N ALA A 119 6.17 -14.84 -8.20
CA ALA A 119 6.14 -14.17 -9.49
C ALA A 119 5.82 -15.14 -10.62
N ARG A 120 4.71 -14.89 -11.32
CA ARG A 120 4.24 -15.70 -12.46
C ARG A 120 4.75 -15.12 -13.77
N ILE A 121 6.01 -15.41 -14.08
CA ILE A 121 6.72 -14.81 -15.22
C ILE A 121 6.73 -15.66 -16.49
N GLN A 122 5.90 -16.72 -16.59
CA GLN A 122 5.86 -17.60 -17.77
C GLN A 122 5.57 -16.87 -19.09
N HIS A 123 4.91 -15.72 -19.02
CA HIS A 123 4.54 -14.92 -20.18
C HIS A 123 5.67 -14.00 -20.67
N PHE A 124 6.78 -13.91 -19.92
CA PHE A 124 7.96 -13.12 -20.27
C PHE A 124 8.56 -13.59 -21.59
N THR A 125 9.05 -12.63 -22.36
CA THR A 125 9.77 -12.88 -23.61
C THR A 125 11.18 -13.43 -23.33
N PRO A 126 11.81 -14.13 -24.29
CA PRO A 126 13.20 -14.57 -24.16
C PRO A 126 14.17 -13.42 -23.84
N ARG A 127 13.87 -12.22 -24.35
CA ARG A 127 14.64 -11.01 -24.05
C ARG A 127 14.53 -10.62 -22.57
N GLN A 128 13.34 -10.62 -21.99
CA GLN A 128 13.16 -10.28 -20.56
C GLN A 128 13.90 -11.28 -19.68
N TYR A 129 13.83 -12.58 -19.98
CA TYR A 129 14.63 -13.59 -19.27
C TYR A 129 16.12 -13.32 -19.38
N HIS A 130 16.64 -13.01 -20.58
CA HIS A 130 18.05 -12.68 -20.76
C HIS A 130 18.44 -11.38 -20.05
N ASP A 131 17.57 -10.38 -20.01
CA ASP A 131 17.83 -9.13 -19.31
C ASP A 131 17.91 -9.36 -17.79
N LEU A 132 17.06 -10.22 -17.21
CA LEU A 132 17.16 -10.64 -15.81
C LEU A 132 18.44 -11.44 -15.53
N ASP A 133 18.72 -12.47 -16.34
CA ASP A 133 19.93 -13.30 -16.18
C ASP A 133 21.21 -12.45 -16.22
N TYR A 134 21.31 -11.55 -17.20
CA TYR A 134 22.42 -10.61 -17.27
C TYR A 134 22.49 -9.68 -16.05
N SER A 135 21.34 -9.15 -15.61
CA SER A 135 21.31 -8.21 -14.48
C SER A 135 21.84 -8.86 -13.22
N PHE A 136 21.49 -10.12 -12.99
CA PHE A 136 21.89 -10.87 -11.80
C PHE A 136 23.32 -11.42 -11.88
N ARG A 137 23.79 -11.89 -13.04
CA ARG A 137 25.13 -12.50 -13.18
C ARG A 137 26.24 -11.51 -13.52
N GLU A 138 25.94 -10.53 -14.36
CA GLU A 138 26.95 -9.69 -14.98
C GLU A 138 26.91 -8.23 -14.51
N ALA A 139 25.77 -7.76 -14.02
CA ALA A 139 25.60 -6.35 -13.63
C ALA A 139 25.47 -6.11 -12.11
N GLY A 140 25.60 -7.16 -11.29
CA GLY A 140 25.62 -7.02 -9.83
C GLY A 140 24.27 -6.82 -9.17
N LEU A 141 23.16 -6.83 -9.92
CA LEU A 141 21.83 -6.53 -9.37
C LEU A 141 21.40 -7.65 -8.39
N PRO A 142 21.24 -7.37 -7.09
CA PRO A 142 20.75 -8.36 -6.15
C PRO A 142 19.27 -8.69 -6.39
N SER A 143 18.88 -9.89 -5.94
CA SER A 143 17.48 -10.32 -6.04
C SER A 143 17.03 -11.16 -4.86
N VAL A 144 15.76 -11.04 -4.51
CA VAL A 144 15.13 -11.78 -3.42
C VAL A 144 13.91 -12.51 -3.94
N TRP A 145 13.88 -13.82 -3.70
CA TRP A 145 12.87 -14.71 -4.25
C TRP A 145 12.11 -15.43 -3.15
N SER A 146 10.82 -15.53 -3.36
CA SER A 146 9.92 -16.40 -2.62
C SER A 146 8.96 -17.00 -3.65
N PHE A 147 8.77 -18.31 -3.59
CA PHE A 147 8.01 -19.01 -4.61
C PHE A 147 6.75 -19.62 -4.01
N GLY A 148 5.65 -19.47 -4.73
CA GLY A 148 4.48 -20.30 -4.54
C GLY A 148 4.43 -21.42 -5.58
N PRO A 149 3.21 -21.90 -5.91
CA PRO A 149 3.01 -23.02 -6.84
C PRO A 149 3.54 -22.78 -8.27
N ALA A 150 3.92 -21.56 -8.62
CA ALA A 150 4.39 -21.19 -9.96
C ALA A 150 5.84 -21.59 -10.27
N TYR A 151 6.65 -22.00 -9.28
CA TYR A 151 8.07 -22.33 -9.46
C TYR A 151 8.33 -23.28 -10.64
N GLY A 152 7.71 -24.47 -10.63
CA GLY A 152 7.93 -25.49 -11.67
C GLY A 152 7.37 -25.11 -13.04
N GLN A 153 6.46 -24.13 -13.11
CA GLN A 153 5.84 -23.72 -14.37
C GLN A 153 6.72 -22.74 -15.16
N ALA A 154 7.31 -21.76 -14.47
CA ALA A 154 8.04 -20.67 -15.12
C ALA A 154 9.54 -20.69 -14.83
N ILE A 155 9.91 -20.99 -13.59
CA ILE A 155 11.29 -20.79 -13.11
C ILE A 155 12.16 -21.98 -13.48
N GLU A 156 11.74 -23.19 -13.12
CA GLU A 156 12.53 -24.43 -13.29
C GLU A 156 12.95 -24.68 -14.76
N ASN A 157 12.10 -24.29 -15.71
CA ASN A 157 12.36 -24.47 -17.14
C ASN A 157 13.01 -23.25 -17.82
N SER A 158 13.45 -22.25 -17.05
CA SER A 158 14.04 -21.01 -17.57
C SER A 158 15.52 -20.89 -17.21
N ILE A 159 16.24 -20.02 -17.93
CA ILE A 159 17.64 -19.69 -17.62
C ILE A 159 17.84 -19.08 -16.22
N ILE A 160 16.77 -18.54 -15.62
CA ILE A 160 16.81 -17.96 -14.27
C ILE A 160 16.99 -19.05 -13.21
N HIS A 161 16.60 -20.30 -13.48
CA HIS A 161 16.81 -21.42 -12.56
C HIS A 161 18.27 -21.58 -12.14
N GLU A 162 19.18 -21.31 -13.06
CA GLU A 162 20.62 -21.40 -12.83
C GLU A 162 21.19 -20.21 -12.02
N VAL A 163 20.46 -19.10 -11.94
CA VAL A 163 20.82 -17.94 -11.12
C VAL A 163 20.44 -18.16 -9.66
N LEU A 164 19.53 -19.08 -9.37
CA LEU A 164 19.01 -19.28 -8.01
C LEU A 164 19.94 -20.16 -7.16
N PRO A 165 20.07 -19.87 -5.85
CA PRO A 165 20.89 -20.63 -4.90
C PRO A 165 20.35 -22.02 -4.56
N VAL A 166 19.22 -22.41 -5.16
CA VAL A 166 18.53 -23.69 -4.92
C VAL A 166 18.34 -24.43 -6.25
N SER A 167 18.49 -25.76 -6.22
CA SER A 167 18.27 -26.61 -7.39
C SER A 167 16.83 -27.09 -7.51
N ASN A 168 16.08 -27.08 -6.39
CA ASN A 168 14.70 -27.52 -6.32
C ASN A 168 13.96 -26.70 -5.26
N HIS A 169 12.69 -26.43 -5.54
CA HIS A 169 11.71 -25.84 -4.63
C HIS A 169 10.40 -26.61 -4.77
N ASN A 170 10.08 -27.42 -3.77
CA ASN A 170 8.99 -28.41 -3.87
C ASN A 170 7.91 -28.20 -2.81
N GLY A 171 6.67 -28.18 -3.30
CA GLY A 171 5.46 -28.22 -2.50
C GLY A 171 5.12 -26.90 -1.80
N HIS A 172 4.00 -26.93 -1.09
CA HIS A 172 3.57 -25.90 -0.16
C HIS A 172 2.88 -26.60 1.00
N TYR A 173 3.47 -26.50 2.18
CA TYR A 173 3.08 -27.27 3.36
C TYR A 173 2.75 -26.32 4.50
N HIS A 174 1.70 -26.62 5.26
CA HIS A 174 1.32 -25.89 6.46
C HIS A 174 1.65 -26.72 7.69
N LYS A 175 2.74 -26.35 8.37
CA LYS A 175 3.11 -26.84 9.70
C LYS A 175 3.87 -25.73 10.41
N ASN A 176 3.66 -25.62 11.71
CA ASN A 176 4.40 -24.67 12.52
C ASN A 176 5.91 -24.97 12.49
N TRP A 177 6.69 -23.91 12.34
CA TRP A 177 8.14 -23.96 12.41
C TRP A 177 8.67 -22.72 13.13
N ARG A 178 9.94 -22.77 13.54
CA ARG A 178 10.71 -21.60 13.95
C ARG A 178 12.04 -21.60 13.23
N VAL A 179 12.63 -20.43 13.00
CA VAL A 179 13.97 -20.34 12.41
C VAL A 179 15.02 -20.54 13.49
N VAL A 180 16.07 -21.29 13.17
CA VAL A 180 17.34 -21.27 13.90
C VAL A 180 18.41 -20.77 12.94
N PHE A 181 18.96 -19.60 13.22
CA PHE A 181 19.97 -18.94 12.37
C PHE A 181 21.34 -19.57 12.59
N ARG A 182 22.17 -19.56 11.55
CA ARG A 182 23.54 -20.09 11.58
C ARG A 182 24.54 -18.95 11.81
N PRO A 183 25.10 -18.80 13.01
CA PRO A 183 25.93 -17.63 13.36
C PRO A 183 27.25 -17.57 12.58
N GLN A 184 27.69 -18.68 11.97
CA GLN A 184 28.95 -18.70 11.20
C GLN A 184 28.84 -18.05 9.81
N GLN A 185 27.64 -17.63 9.37
CA GLN A 185 27.43 -17.16 7.98
C GLN A 185 27.51 -15.64 7.81
N GLY A 186 27.66 -14.88 8.91
CA GLY A 186 27.88 -13.44 8.88
C GLY A 186 26.87 -12.65 9.73
N PRO A 187 27.11 -11.35 9.92
CA PRO A 187 26.41 -10.53 10.92
C PRO A 187 24.98 -10.13 10.55
N VAL A 188 24.45 -10.61 9.42
CA VAL A 188 23.14 -10.17 8.87
C VAL A 188 22.01 -10.40 9.87
N PHE A 189 22.00 -11.58 10.51
CA PHE A 189 20.91 -12.01 11.38
C PHE A 189 21.28 -12.03 12.88
N ASP A 190 22.57 -11.93 13.22
CA ASP A 190 23.04 -12.04 14.61
C ASP A 190 22.33 -11.09 15.58
N PRO A 191 22.13 -9.79 15.26
CA PRO A 191 21.43 -8.88 16.17
C PRO A 191 19.98 -9.31 16.47
N PHE A 192 19.32 -10.01 15.54
CA PHE A 192 17.94 -10.45 15.71
C PHE A 192 17.80 -11.73 16.53
N VAL A 193 18.84 -12.56 16.56
CA VAL A 193 18.90 -13.74 17.44
C VAL A 193 18.81 -13.31 18.90
N GLU A 194 19.58 -12.28 19.27
CA GLU A 194 19.58 -11.72 20.63
C GLU A 194 18.22 -11.11 21.01
N LEU A 195 17.53 -10.53 20.03
CA LEU A 195 16.18 -9.98 20.18
C LEU A 195 15.08 -11.06 20.21
N GLY A 196 15.45 -12.34 20.15
CA GLY A 196 14.54 -13.46 20.32
C GLY A 196 13.76 -13.85 19.06
N MET A 197 14.23 -13.48 17.87
CA MET A 197 13.55 -13.78 16.61
C MET A 197 13.37 -15.29 16.35
N GLU A 198 14.26 -16.13 16.87
CA GLU A 198 14.14 -17.60 16.79
C GLU A 198 12.96 -18.17 17.60
N ARG A 199 12.30 -17.36 18.42
CA ARG A 199 11.09 -17.75 19.18
C ARG A 199 9.81 -17.50 18.40
N VAL A 200 9.88 -16.75 17.29
CA VAL A 200 8.73 -16.47 16.43
C VAL A 200 8.32 -17.74 15.70
N ILE A 201 7.04 -18.08 15.80
CA ILE A 201 6.46 -19.22 15.11
C ILE A 201 5.97 -18.77 13.73
N GLY A 202 6.46 -19.45 12.71
CA GLY A 202 5.95 -19.35 11.34
C GLY A 202 5.05 -20.54 11.00
N ASP A 203 4.31 -20.39 9.91
CA ASP A 203 3.59 -21.46 9.22
C ASP A 203 3.91 -21.35 7.72
N GLY A 204 3.55 -22.33 6.91
CA GLY A 204 3.73 -22.27 5.46
C GLY A 204 5.19 -22.38 5.05
N TYR A 205 5.53 -23.38 4.25
CA TYR A 205 6.87 -23.52 3.69
C TYR A 205 6.89 -24.45 2.48
N ALA A 206 7.97 -24.38 1.74
CA ALA A 206 8.36 -25.35 0.73
C ALA A 206 9.68 -26.03 1.13
N PHE A 207 9.92 -27.22 0.59
CA PHE A 207 11.23 -27.84 0.71
C PHE A 207 12.14 -27.25 -0.36
N VAL A 208 13.26 -26.67 0.09
CA VAL A 208 14.30 -26.15 -0.80
C VAL A 208 15.55 -27.01 -0.72
N VAL A 209 16.18 -27.26 -1.86
CA VAL A 209 17.46 -27.98 -1.95
C VAL A 209 18.55 -26.99 -2.34
N PRO A 210 19.44 -26.58 -1.41
CA PRO A 210 20.52 -25.66 -1.71
C PRO A 210 21.49 -26.24 -2.75
N ARG A 211 21.96 -25.41 -3.67
CA ARG A 211 23.03 -25.78 -4.60
C ARG A 211 24.38 -25.88 -3.89
N PRO A 212 25.33 -26.70 -4.39
CA PRO A 212 26.69 -26.66 -3.91
C PRO A 212 27.28 -25.25 -4.02
N GLY A 213 27.88 -24.76 -2.92
CA GLY A 213 28.46 -23.42 -2.84
C GLY A 213 27.50 -22.32 -2.40
N SER A 214 26.20 -22.62 -2.22
CA SER A 214 25.30 -21.66 -1.59
C SER A 214 25.43 -21.64 -0.07
N ILE A 215 25.02 -20.53 0.52
CA ILE A 215 25.02 -20.27 1.94
C ILE A 215 23.61 -20.49 2.48
N VAL A 216 23.47 -21.34 3.49
CA VAL A 216 22.22 -21.51 4.24
C VAL A 216 22.32 -20.68 5.51
N TRP A 217 21.46 -19.67 5.64
CA TRP A 217 21.50 -18.70 6.74
C TRP A 217 20.74 -19.14 7.98
N GLY A 218 19.76 -20.03 7.81
CA GLY A 218 19.00 -20.59 8.91
C GLY A 218 18.23 -21.82 8.48
N ASP A 219 17.80 -22.60 9.46
CA ASP A 219 17.03 -23.82 9.29
C ASP A 219 15.69 -23.71 10.01
N MET A 220 14.63 -24.24 9.40
CA MET A 220 13.32 -24.38 10.01
C MET A 220 13.30 -25.59 10.94
N GLN A 221 12.96 -25.39 12.22
CA GLN A 221 12.80 -26.44 13.23
C GLN A 221 11.32 -26.67 13.56
N PRO A 222 10.85 -27.92 13.76
CA PRO A 222 11.61 -29.19 13.81
C PRO A 222 11.83 -29.85 12.43
N LEU A 223 11.59 -29.12 11.35
CA LEU A 223 11.54 -29.66 9.99
C LEU A 223 12.92 -30.05 9.44
N ASN A 224 13.99 -29.45 9.98
CA ASN A 224 15.38 -29.60 9.51
C ASN A 224 15.53 -29.33 8.00
N THR A 225 14.84 -28.31 7.51
CA THR A 225 14.96 -27.82 6.12
C THR A 225 15.49 -26.39 6.12
N PRO A 226 16.26 -25.96 5.10
CA PRO A 226 16.72 -24.57 5.02
C PRO A 226 15.55 -23.58 5.01
N PHE A 227 15.69 -22.51 5.78
CA PHE A 227 14.75 -21.37 5.81
C PHE A 227 15.10 -20.35 4.72
N LEU A 228 16.37 -19.97 4.66
CA LEU A 228 16.89 -18.93 3.77
C LEU A 228 18.22 -19.38 3.18
N VAL A 229 18.33 -19.29 1.86
CA VAL A 229 19.52 -19.67 1.11
C VAL A 229 19.95 -18.50 0.23
N SER A 230 21.24 -18.22 0.15
CA SER A 230 21.76 -17.23 -0.81
C SER A 230 23.05 -17.67 -1.47
N TRP A 231 23.36 -17.04 -2.60
CA TRP A 231 24.68 -17.10 -3.22
C TRP A 231 24.85 -15.93 -4.19
N ARG A 232 26.06 -15.74 -4.70
CA ARG A 232 26.27 -14.92 -5.88
C ARG A 232 26.32 -15.88 -7.07
N PRO A 233 25.40 -15.76 -8.04
CA PRO A 233 25.49 -16.55 -9.26
C PRO A 233 26.80 -16.16 -9.95
N GLY A 234 27.49 -17.13 -10.56
CA GLY A 234 28.74 -16.84 -11.27
C GLY A 234 28.56 -15.76 -12.35
N GLY A 235 29.66 -15.21 -12.84
CA GLY A 235 29.67 -14.09 -13.78
C GLY A 235 30.76 -13.09 -13.39
N SER A 236 30.86 -11.98 -14.13
CA SER A 236 31.87 -10.95 -13.84
C SER A 236 31.56 -10.14 -12.57
N GLN A 237 30.27 -9.89 -12.31
CA GLN A 237 29.78 -9.14 -11.15
C GLN A 237 28.45 -9.76 -10.67
N GLY A 238 28.49 -10.96 -10.08
CA GLY A 238 27.28 -11.63 -9.60
C GLY A 238 26.60 -10.90 -8.44
N GLY A 239 25.36 -10.45 -8.63
CA GLY A 239 24.51 -9.87 -7.59
C GLY A 239 24.03 -10.92 -6.58
N LEU A 240 23.90 -10.54 -5.31
CA LEU A 240 23.50 -11.49 -4.28
C LEU A 240 22.05 -11.93 -4.48
N THR A 241 21.82 -13.24 -4.63
CA THR A 241 20.50 -13.81 -4.86
C THR A 241 20.05 -14.61 -3.64
N TRP A 242 18.86 -14.30 -3.12
CA TRP A 242 18.26 -14.92 -1.94
C TRP A 242 17.01 -15.71 -2.31
N VAL A 243 16.79 -16.84 -1.64
CA VAL A 243 15.56 -17.64 -1.74
C VAL A 243 15.05 -17.94 -0.33
N PHE A 244 13.83 -17.49 -0.05
CA PHE A 244 13.07 -17.87 1.14
C PHE A 244 12.23 -19.11 0.87
N ALA A 245 12.24 -20.04 1.82
CA ALA A 245 11.41 -21.24 1.76
C ALA A 245 9.97 -21.01 2.25
N ASP A 246 9.66 -19.91 2.92
CA ASP A 246 8.36 -19.68 3.59
C ASP A 246 7.34 -18.84 2.81
N GLU A 247 7.62 -18.52 1.54
CA GLU A 247 6.75 -17.68 0.67
C GLU A 247 6.35 -16.33 1.32
N TYR A 248 7.22 -15.71 2.13
CA TYR A 248 6.85 -14.51 2.90
C TYR A 248 5.55 -14.70 3.72
N ASN A 249 5.45 -15.82 4.44
CA ASN A 249 4.25 -16.20 5.20
C ASN A 249 3.66 -15.07 6.06
N GLN A 250 2.33 -14.99 6.08
CA GLN A 250 1.61 -13.91 6.75
C GLN A 250 1.84 -13.81 8.27
N LEU A 251 2.10 -14.94 8.94
CA LEU A 251 2.26 -15.00 10.38
C LEU A 251 3.68 -14.59 10.79
N TRP A 252 4.69 -15.11 10.11
CA TRP A 252 6.09 -14.86 10.48
C TRP A 252 6.55 -13.46 10.08
N TRP A 253 6.04 -12.93 8.96
CA TRP A 253 6.35 -11.59 8.46
C TRP A 253 5.33 -10.52 8.93
N GLY A 254 4.43 -10.88 9.84
CA GLY A 254 3.52 -9.90 10.48
C GLY A 254 2.59 -9.16 9.53
N LEU A 255 2.16 -9.83 8.45
CA LEU A 255 1.36 -9.23 7.37
C LEU A 255 -0.08 -8.90 7.75
N SER A 256 -0.69 -9.81 8.52
CA SER A 256 -2.05 -9.60 8.96
C SER A 256 -2.06 -8.68 10.17
N SER A 257 -3.11 -7.87 10.32
CA SER A 257 -3.31 -7.08 11.53
C SER A 257 -3.27 -7.94 12.80
N ALA A 258 -3.71 -9.21 12.70
CA ALA A 258 -3.66 -10.19 13.78
C ALA A 258 -2.26 -10.73 14.09
N ALA A 259 -1.30 -10.61 13.16
CA ALA A 259 0.04 -11.16 13.30
C ALA A 259 1.14 -10.08 13.39
N ARG A 260 0.78 -8.80 13.29
CA ARG A 260 1.74 -7.69 13.24
C ARG A 260 2.65 -7.60 14.47
N ASP A 261 2.16 -8.07 15.62
CA ASP A 261 2.94 -8.15 16.86
C ASP A 261 3.71 -9.47 17.04
N ASN A 262 3.51 -10.47 16.16
CA ASN A 262 4.20 -11.76 16.27
C ASN A 262 5.69 -11.64 15.99
N ASN A 263 6.06 -10.86 14.97
CA ASN A 263 7.45 -10.59 14.62
C ASN A 263 7.69 -9.08 14.49
N PRO A 264 7.98 -8.41 15.61
CA PRO A 264 8.11 -6.95 15.61
C PRO A 264 9.39 -6.44 14.93
N TYR A 265 10.26 -7.34 14.46
CA TYR A 265 11.56 -7.04 13.86
C TYR A 265 11.64 -7.46 12.38
N ALA A 266 10.54 -7.90 11.77
CA ALA A 266 10.53 -8.42 10.41
C ALA A 266 10.99 -7.39 9.35
N ILE A 267 10.56 -6.13 9.48
CA ILE A 267 10.98 -5.02 8.60
C ILE A 267 12.49 -4.77 8.71
N ASP A 268 13.01 -4.77 9.94
CA ASP A 268 14.41 -4.50 10.21
C ASP A 268 15.30 -5.65 9.69
N MET A 269 14.82 -6.90 9.80
CA MET A 269 15.51 -8.05 9.22
C MET A 269 15.53 -8.01 7.70
N ALA A 270 14.39 -7.72 7.06
CA ALA A 270 14.32 -7.54 5.61
C ALA A 270 15.28 -6.43 5.16
N THR A 271 15.36 -5.35 5.95
CA THR A 271 16.29 -4.27 5.65
C THR A 271 17.76 -4.69 5.77
N ASN A 272 18.15 -5.39 6.84
CA ASN A 272 19.54 -5.88 6.96
C ASN A 272 19.93 -6.79 5.79
N LEU A 273 18.99 -7.61 5.30
CA LEU A 273 19.21 -8.41 4.10
C LEU A 273 19.47 -7.53 2.87
N ILE A 274 18.68 -6.47 2.67
CA ILE A 274 18.87 -5.54 1.55
C ILE A 274 20.20 -4.79 1.67
N LEU A 275 20.50 -4.23 2.84
CA LEU A 275 21.76 -3.51 3.10
C LEU A 275 22.97 -4.41 2.85
N TYR A 276 22.93 -5.66 3.34
CA TYR A 276 23.97 -6.63 3.06
C TYR A 276 24.11 -6.95 1.57
N SER A 277 23.00 -7.03 0.85
CA SER A 277 22.99 -7.31 -0.60
C SER A 277 23.63 -6.21 -1.43
N LEU A 278 23.56 -4.98 -0.94
CA LEU A 278 24.13 -3.78 -1.54
C LEU A 278 25.51 -3.43 -0.98
N ASP A 279 26.09 -4.31 -0.16
CA ASP A 279 27.37 -4.10 0.52
C ASP A 279 27.37 -2.78 1.34
N MET A 280 26.22 -2.39 1.89
CA MET A 280 26.02 -1.24 2.77
C MET A 280 26.18 -1.61 4.26
N PRO A 281 26.51 -0.65 5.15
CA PRO A 281 26.54 -0.90 6.59
C PRO A 281 25.20 -1.44 7.12
N LEU A 282 25.26 -2.53 7.89
CA LEU A 282 24.08 -3.10 8.55
C LEU A 282 23.58 -2.19 9.68
N ILE A 283 22.31 -2.36 10.05
CA ILE A 283 21.71 -1.65 11.18
C ILE A 283 22.48 -1.97 12.46
N SER A 284 23.05 -0.93 13.08
CA SER A 284 23.80 -1.04 14.34
C SER A 284 22.89 -1.08 15.56
N ASP A 285 21.80 -0.29 15.58
CA ASP A 285 20.83 -0.23 16.67
C ASP A 285 19.39 -0.37 16.14
N ILE A 286 18.88 -1.60 16.21
CA ILE A 286 17.52 -1.95 15.77
C ILE A 286 16.47 -1.23 16.62
N SER A 287 16.71 -1.01 17.91
CA SER A 287 15.72 -0.38 18.79
C SER A 287 15.56 1.10 18.44
N SER A 288 16.68 1.80 18.26
CA SER A 288 16.66 3.21 17.84
C SER A 288 16.07 3.39 16.45
N ARG A 289 16.41 2.53 15.49
CA ARG A 289 15.79 2.56 14.15
C ARG A 289 14.26 2.45 14.23
N ARG A 290 13.76 1.47 14.99
CA ARG A 290 12.32 1.23 15.14
C ARG A 290 11.61 2.42 15.75
N GLU A 291 12.23 3.04 16.76
CA GLU A 291 11.66 4.24 17.39
C GLU A 291 11.64 5.43 16.42
N ALA A 292 12.71 5.66 15.67
CA ALA A 292 12.75 6.69 14.64
C ALA A 292 11.66 6.47 13.58
N ARG A 293 11.51 5.23 13.08
CA ARG A 293 10.45 4.86 12.12
C ARG A 293 9.04 5.07 12.70
N ARG A 294 8.83 4.69 13.97
CA ARG A 294 7.54 4.90 14.68
C ARG A 294 7.20 6.39 14.77
N LEU A 295 8.16 7.24 15.13
CA LEU A 295 7.98 8.68 15.22
C LEU A 295 7.64 9.29 13.85
N LEU A 296 8.38 8.92 12.80
CA LEU A 296 8.09 9.36 11.43
C LEU A 296 6.70 8.94 10.95
N SER A 297 6.29 7.69 11.21
CA SER A 297 4.94 7.20 10.88
C SER A 297 3.85 7.96 11.66
N THR A 298 4.08 8.20 12.95
CA THR A 298 3.16 8.97 13.81
C THR A 298 2.98 10.40 13.28
N PHE A 299 4.08 11.06 12.93
CA PHE A 299 4.05 12.38 12.33
C PHE A 299 3.30 12.42 11.01
N ARG A 300 3.54 11.45 10.10
CA ARG A 300 2.80 11.35 8.83
C ARG A 300 1.29 11.25 9.07
N ALA A 301 0.86 10.43 10.05
CA ALA A 301 -0.54 10.29 10.40
C ALA A 301 -1.14 11.59 10.97
N GLN A 302 -0.42 12.28 11.88
CA GLN A 302 -0.84 13.57 12.43
C GLN A 302 -0.91 14.66 11.35
N LYS A 303 0.09 14.73 10.45
CA LYS A 303 0.10 15.65 9.31
C LYS A 303 -1.13 15.47 8.42
N LEU A 304 -1.46 14.23 8.05
CA LEU A 304 -2.66 13.95 7.24
C LEU A 304 -3.95 14.39 7.94
N LEU A 305 -4.02 14.19 9.26
CA LEU A 305 -5.15 14.65 10.06
C LEU A 305 -5.25 16.19 10.08
N VAL A 306 -4.13 16.89 10.27
CA VAL A 306 -4.06 18.35 10.22
C VAL A 306 -4.47 18.87 8.85
N LEU A 307 -3.92 18.31 7.76
CA LEU A 307 -4.28 18.66 6.39
C LEU A 307 -5.79 18.48 6.14
N SER A 308 -6.36 17.36 6.58
CA SER A 308 -7.80 17.13 6.46
C SER A 308 -8.63 18.16 7.23
N MET A 309 -8.18 18.61 8.40
CA MET A 309 -8.84 19.68 9.16
C MET A 309 -8.69 21.05 8.50
N ILE A 310 -7.52 21.36 7.94
CA ILE A 310 -7.26 22.57 7.16
C ILE A 310 -8.17 22.63 5.93
N GLU A 311 -8.19 21.57 5.12
CA GLU A 311 -9.06 21.46 3.95
C GLU A 311 -10.53 21.59 4.32
N TRP A 312 -10.94 20.96 5.42
CA TRP A 312 -12.30 21.10 5.93
C TRP A 312 -12.61 22.55 6.30
N ALA A 313 -11.75 23.23 7.06
CA ALA A 313 -11.97 24.61 7.50
C ALA A 313 -11.96 25.61 6.33
N ASP A 314 -11.09 25.40 5.34
CA ASP A 314 -11.02 26.18 4.11
C ASP A 314 -12.33 26.10 3.30
N ASN A 315 -12.96 24.92 3.25
CA ASN A 315 -14.29 24.76 2.63
C ASN A 315 -15.40 25.59 3.31
N PHE A 316 -15.20 26.05 4.56
CA PHE A 316 -16.10 26.98 5.26
C PHE A 316 -15.62 28.45 5.20
N GLY A 317 -14.56 28.73 4.44
CA GLY A 317 -14.01 30.07 4.26
C GLY A 317 -13.16 30.58 5.43
N ALA A 318 -12.66 29.68 6.28
CA ALA A 318 -11.72 30.03 7.34
C ALA A 318 -10.35 30.41 6.76
N ASN A 319 -9.63 31.35 7.39
CA ASN A 319 -8.27 31.69 6.96
C ASN A 319 -7.27 30.64 7.47
N VAL A 320 -6.86 29.73 6.58
CA VAL A 320 -5.94 28.62 6.89
C VAL A 320 -4.47 28.91 6.60
N LEU A 321 -4.13 30.08 6.03
CA LEU A 321 -2.78 30.37 5.54
C LEU A 321 -1.69 30.21 6.60
N ASP A 322 -1.93 30.73 7.82
CA ASP A 322 -0.97 30.61 8.92
C ASP A 322 -0.66 29.15 9.32
N LEU A 323 -1.69 28.29 9.32
CA LEU A 323 -1.51 26.86 9.63
C LEU A 323 -0.75 26.14 8.52
N SER A 324 -1.06 26.44 7.25
CA SER A 324 -0.36 25.88 6.10
C SER A 324 1.11 26.30 6.06
N ASP A 325 1.42 27.56 6.35
CA ASP A 325 2.80 28.06 6.40
C ASP A 325 3.60 27.37 7.52
N ARG A 326 3.02 27.27 8.73
CA ARG A 326 3.64 26.56 9.86
C ARG A 326 3.84 25.07 9.59
N LEU A 327 2.88 24.42 8.91
CA LEU A 327 3.01 23.03 8.52
C LEU A 327 4.13 22.85 7.49
N THR A 328 4.25 23.75 6.52
CA THR A 328 5.33 23.72 5.52
C THR A 328 6.70 23.87 6.17
N MET A 329 6.86 24.82 7.10
CA MET A 329 8.12 24.96 7.86
C MET A 329 8.47 23.71 8.67
N LEU A 330 7.47 22.98 9.14
CA LEU A 330 7.68 21.74 9.87
C LEU A 330 8.11 20.59 8.96
N GLU A 331 7.69 20.60 7.69
CA GLU A 331 8.13 19.64 6.69
C GLU A 331 9.61 19.79 6.36
N ASP A 332 10.12 21.02 6.29
CA ASP A 332 11.55 21.28 6.08
C ASP A 332 12.42 20.60 7.16
N HIS A 333 11.99 20.64 8.43
CA HIS A 333 12.68 19.93 9.52
C HIS A 333 12.59 18.40 9.42
N VAL A 334 11.54 17.88 8.78
CA VAL A 334 11.38 16.44 8.59
C VAL A 334 12.31 15.92 7.50
N ASP A 335 12.66 16.74 6.51
CA ASP A 335 13.67 16.37 5.53
C ASP A 335 15.05 16.18 6.21
N ASP A 336 15.41 17.01 7.18
CA ASP A 336 16.63 16.82 8.00
C ASP A 336 16.58 15.52 8.84
N VAL A 337 15.40 15.16 9.34
CA VAL A 337 15.18 13.88 10.04
C VAL A 337 15.38 12.71 9.08
N LEU A 338 14.81 12.80 7.88
CA LEU A 338 14.91 11.76 6.87
C LEU A 338 16.38 11.57 6.47
N GLN A 339 17.13 12.65 6.27
CA GLN A 339 18.58 12.58 6.04
C GLN A 339 19.29 11.80 7.16
N SER A 340 19.07 12.21 8.41
CA SER A 340 19.67 11.56 9.58
C SER A 340 19.29 10.07 9.65
N TYR A 341 18.05 9.72 9.30
CA TYR A 341 17.58 8.33 9.26
C TYR A 341 18.28 7.51 8.16
N LEU A 342 18.46 8.08 6.96
CA LEU A 342 19.15 7.44 5.83
C LEU A 342 20.63 7.19 6.15
N GLU A 343 21.26 8.14 6.86
CA GLU A 343 22.64 8.04 7.35
C GLU A 343 22.80 7.08 8.58
N GLN A 344 21.70 6.48 9.04
CA GLN A 344 21.62 5.63 10.22
C GLN A 344 21.98 6.34 11.55
N ASP A 345 21.92 7.68 11.59
CA ASP A 345 21.98 8.47 12.83
C ASP A 345 20.60 8.58 13.48
N TYR A 346 20.10 7.43 13.94
CA TYR A 346 18.80 7.32 14.59
C TYR A 346 18.67 8.19 15.85
N PRO A 347 19.69 8.34 16.72
CA PRO A 347 19.60 9.23 17.88
C PRO A 347 19.30 10.69 17.51
N SER A 348 19.96 11.23 16.47
CA SER A 348 19.68 12.58 15.97
C SER A 348 18.26 12.67 15.38
N ALA A 349 17.88 11.70 14.55
CA ALA A 349 16.53 11.62 13.97
C ALA A 349 15.44 11.61 15.06
N ILE A 350 15.61 10.82 16.12
CA ILE A 350 14.68 10.75 17.26
C ILE A 350 14.61 12.10 17.98
N THR A 351 15.76 12.73 18.26
CA THR A 351 15.82 14.00 18.98
C THR A 351 15.09 15.10 18.23
N ILE A 352 15.33 15.21 16.92
CA ILE A 352 14.64 16.19 16.07
C ILE A 352 13.14 15.87 16.02
N MET A 353 12.74 14.60 15.82
CA MET A 353 11.33 14.21 15.79
C MET A 353 10.57 14.48 17.09
N GLN A 354 11.20 14.34 18.24
CA GLN A 354 10.57 14.68 19.53
C GLN A 354 10.28 16.18 19.65
N SER A 355 11.09 17.03 19.00
CA SER A 355 10.81 18.47 18.90
C SER A 355 9.70 18.76 17.89
N THR A 356 9.72 18.07 16.73
CA THR A 356 8.70 18.15 15.67
C THR A 356 7.32 17.71 16.16
N ASP A 357 7.25 16.66 17.00
CA ASP A 357 5.99 16.16 17.59
C ASP A 357 5.30 17.21 18.46
N LYS A 358 6.05 18.00 19.22
CA LYS A 358 5.47 19.11 20.00
C LYS A 358 4.87 20.18 19.09
N ALA A 359 5.59 20.55 18.03
CA ALA A 359 5.13 21.56 17.08
C ALA A 359 3.88 21.12 16.30
N ILE A 360 3.81 19.86 15.85
CA ILE A 360 2.60 19.36 15.16
C ILE A 360 1.40 19.26 16.10
N LEU A 361 1.59 18.95 17.39
CA LEU A 361 0.51 18.96 18.38
C LEU A 361 -0.05 20.37 18.60
N GLU A 362 0.82 21.39 18.61
CA GLU A 362 0.38 22.79 18.67
C GLU A 362 -0.42 23.19 17.42
N ILE A 363 0.09 22.87 16.22
CA ILE A 363 -0.64 23.09 14.95
C ILE A 363 -1.98 22.35 14.95
N THR A 364 -2.01 21.12 15.46
CA THR A 364 -3.24 20.32 15.60
C THR A 364 -4.25 21.01 16.52
N GLY A 365 -3.80 21.55 17.66
CA GLY A 365 -4.65 22.32 18.57
C GLY A 365 -5.26 23.55 17.92
N ASP A 366 -4.46 24.32 17.16
CA ASP A 366 -4.95 25.48 16.43
C ASP A 366 -5.90 25.09 15.28
N ALA A 367 -5.63 24.00 14.56
CA ALA A 367 -6.52 23.47 13.53
C ALA A 367 -7.88 23.03 14.10
N ILE A 368 -7.90 22.40 15.29
CA ILE A 368 -9.13 22.06 16.00
C ILE A 368 -9.90 23.34 16.38
N ARG A 369 -9.22 24.37 16.89
CA ARG A 369 -9.86 25.65 17.22
C ARG A 369 -10.50 26.28 15.98
N LEU A 370 -9.77 26.31 14.85
CA LEU A 370 -10.28 26.85 13.60
C LEU A 370 -11.51 26.08 13.09
N LYS A 371 -11.47 24.75 13.22
CA LYS A 371 -12.61 23.88 12.92
C LYS A 371 -13.82 24.21 13.79
N ASP A 372 -13.62 24.40 15.09
CA ASP A 372 -14.69 24.71 16.04
C ASP A 372 -15.30 26.10 15.79
N GLU A 373 -14.50 27.09 15.41
CA GLU A 373 -14.97 28.42 14.99
C GLU A 373 -15.85 28.34 13.73
N ALA A 374 -15.45 27.55 12.74
CA ALA A 374 -16.25 27.33 11.54
C ALA A 374 -17.55 26.57 11.85
N LEU A 375 -17.51 25.50 12.67
CA LEU A 375 -18.71 24.78 13.11
C LEU A 375 -19.70 25.68 13.86
N PHE A 376 -19.19 26.62 14.67
CA PHE A 376 -20.02 27.60 15.34
C PHE A 376 -20.83 28.44 14.35
N TRP A 377 -20.19 28.93 13.28
CA TRP A 377 -20.89 29.72 12.25
C TRP A 377 -21.91 28.89 11.46
N VAL A 378 -21.58 27.63 11.16
CA VAL A 378 -22.52 26.69 10.55
C VAL A 378 -23.76 26.55 11.44
N TYR A 379 -23.56 26.30 12.73
CA TYR A 379 -24.64 26.16 13.69
C TYR A 379 -25.51 27.42 13.78
N ILE A 380 -24.91 28.61 13.84
CA ILE A 380 -25.65 29.88 13.85
C ILE A 380 -26.44 30.07 12.56
N SER A 381 -25.86 29.76 11.40
CA SER A 381 -26.55 29.89 10.11
C SER A 381 -27.75 28.94 10.01
N GLU A 382 -27.58 27.70 10.45
CA GLU A 382 -28.66 26.70 10.49
C GLU A 382 -29.76 27.14 11.46
N TRP A 383 -29.39 27.58 12.66
CA TRP A 383 -30.32 28.07 13.66
C TRP A 383 -31.15 29.27 13.14
N MET A 384 -30.50 30.21 12.45
CA MET A 384 -31.17 31.37 11.84
C MET A 384 -32.13 30.94 10.72
N VAL A 385 -31.75 29.97 9.88
CA VAL A 385 -32.60 29.43 8.81
C VAL A 385 -33.81 28.72 9.40
N VAL A 386 -33.62 27.84 10.37
CA VAL A 386 -34.70 27.10 11.06
C VAL A 386 -35.65 28.08 11.75
N THR A 387 -35.12 29.08 12.46
CA THR A 387 -35.91 30.10 13.14
C THR A 387 -36.70 30.96 12.14
N SER A 388 -36.09 31.36 11.03
CA SER A 388 -36.76 32.12 9.97
C SER A 388 -37.90 31.34 9.32
N VAL A 389 -37.68 30.06 9.01
CA VAL A 389 -38.72 29.17 8.46
C VAL A 389 -39.85 28.97 9.47
N ALA A 390 -39.53 28.76 10.77
CA ALA A 390 -40.53 28.63 11.82
C ALA A 390 -41.37 29.90 12.02
N MET A 391 -40.74 31.08 12.01
CA MET A 391 -41.43 32.37 12.11
C MET A 391 -42.33 32.63 10.89
N LEU A 392 -41.82 32.36 9.67
CA LEU A 392 -42.59 32.56 8.44
C LEU A 392 -43.80 31.63 8.37
N THR A 393 -43.61 30.35 8.68
CA THR A 393 -44.70 29.36 8.72
C THR A 393 -45.71 29.70 9.82
N GLY A 394 -45.24 30.06 11.02
CA GLY A 394 -46.09 30.55 12.10
C GLY A 394 -46.90 31.79 11.71
N PHE A 395 -46.27 32.77 11.04
CA PHE A 395 -46.93 33.96 10.54
C PHE A 395 -47.99 33.65 9.47
N ILE A 396 -47.68 32.75 8.53
CA ILE A 396 -48.64 32.29 7.51
C ILE A 396 -49.83 31.60 8.17
N VAL A 397 -49.59 30.66 9.08
CA VAL A 397 -50.65 29.93 9.80
C VAL A 397 -51.51 30.89 10.62
N TRP A 398 -50.89 31.80 11.38
CA TRP A 398 -51.61 32.81 12.14
C TRP A 398 -52.45 33.72 11.25
N THR A 399 -51.89 34.18 10.12
CA THR A 399 -52.61 35.01 9.15
C THR A 399 -53.81 34.28 8.56
N LEU A 400 -53.68 32.96 8.31
CA LEU A 400 -54.78 32.13 7.81
C LEU A 400 -55.87 31.88 8.86
N MET A 401 -55.48 31.54 10.10
CA MET A 401 -56.41 31.17 11.17
C MET A 401 -57.06 32.39 11.83
N VAL A 402 -56.28 33.38 12.27
CA VAL A 402 -56.74 34.50 13.09
C VAL A 402 -57.38 35.59 12.25
N ARG A 403 -56.77 35.92 11.10
CA ARG A 403 -57.35 36.92 10.19
C ARG A 403 -58.57 36.41 9.42
N ARG A 404 -58.96 35.13 9.63
CA ARG A 404 -60.16 34.45 9.11
C ARG A 404 -60.41 34.65 7.62
N ARG A 405 -59.37 34.87 6.81
CA ARG A 405 -59.56 35.16 5.38
C ARG A 405 -59.99 33.93 4.57
N LEU A 406 -59.68 32.74 5.08
CA LEU A 406 -59.99 31.44 4.45
C LEU A 406 -60.86 30.52 5.31
N TYR A 407 -60.87 30.70 6.64
CA TYR A 407 -61.83 30.03 7.52
C TYR A 407 -63.19 30.70 7.41
N ARG A 408 -63.93 30.37 6.36
CA ARG A 408 -65.37 30.61 6.31
C ARG A 408 -66.01 29.77 7.42
N TYR A 409 -66.88 30.39 8.21
CA TYR A 409 -67.70 29.67 9.20
C TYR A 409 -68.31 28.44 8.53
N VAL A 410 -67.94 27.25 8.99
CA VAL A 410 -68.67 26.04 8.62
C VAL A 410 -70.07 26.26 9.16
N GLY A 411 -71.04 26.41 8.25
CA GLY A 411 -72.43 26.66 8.63
C GLY A 411 -72.83 25.63 9.67
N THR A 412 -73.35 26.09 10.80
CA THR A 412 -73.76 25.23 11.91
C THR A 412 -74.67 24.14 11.37
N THR A 413 -74.21 22.90 11.35
CA THR A 413 -75.03 21.73 11.02
C THR A 413 -76.10 21.65 12.10
N ARG A 414 -77.33 22.01 11.73
CA ARG A 414 -78.49 21.91 12.61
C ARG A 414 -78.71 20.42 12.88
N VAL A 415 -78.40 19.95 14.08
CA VAL A 415 -78.79 18.60 14.52
C VAL A 415 -80.31 18.61 14.63
N GLN A 416 -80.96 18.01 13.65
CA GLN A 416 -82.40 17.85 13.61
C GLN A 416 -82.74 16.59 14.43
N THR A 417 -83.00 16.76 15.73
CA THR A 417 -83.60 15.71 16.56
C THR A 417 -85.01 15.45 16.07
N GLN A 418 -85.21 14.34 15.35
CA GLN A 418 -86.52 13.73 15.16
C GLN A 418 -86.87 12.93 16.42
N PHE A 419 -87.95 13.32 17.10
CA PHE A 419 -88.75 12.48 17.97
C PHE A 419 -90.11 12.28 17.32
#